data_AF-A0A2J6SX79-F1
#
_entry.id   AF-A0A2J6SX79-F1
#
_cell.length_a   1.000
_cell.length_b   1.000
_cell.length_c   1.000
_cell.angle_alpha   90.00
_cell.angle_beta   90.00
_cell.angle_gamma   90.00
#
_symmetry.space_group_name_H-M   'P 1'
#
loop_
_entity.id
_entity.type
_entity.pdbx_description
1 polymer ?
#
loop_
_entity_poly.entity_id
_entity_poly.type
_entity_poly.pdbx_seq_one_letter_code
_entity_poly.pdbx_strand_id
1 'polypeptide(L)'
;LVFVHGLNGHPERTWTDQDTRFFWPRDIHREIDGIRVVTFGYPAGVEWSLSRNLMGIHDHAVDLLTLLRNERDSTSSTTPLIFVCHSLGGLIVKEALISAQNDENFASIYNCTRALLFFGTPHRGA
;
A
#
# COMPACT_ATOMS: atom_id res chain seq x y z
N LEU A 1 -7.21 -0.73 6.78
CA LEU A 1 -6.13 0.23 6.46
C LEU A 1 -4.97 -0.52 5.84
N VAL A 2 -4.43 0.00 4.75
CA VAL A 2 -3.27 -0.57 4.06
C VAL A 2 -2.19 0.50 3.98
N PHE A 3 -1.06 0.28 4.64
CA PHE A 3 0.07 1.20 4.66
C PHE A 3 1.11 0.78 3.61
N VAL A 4 1.50 1.71 2.74
CA VAL A 4 2.39 1.43 1.60
C VAL A 4 3.60 2.37 1.63
N HIS A 5 4.77 1.82 1.96
CA HIS A 5 6.01 2.59 2.07
C HIS A 5 6.52 3.06 0.70
N GLY A 6 7.51 3.96 0.72
CA GLY A 6 8.17 4.47 -0.48
C GLY A 6 9.50 3.80 -0.79
N LEU A 7 10.22 4.38 -1.76
CA LEU A 7 11.59 4.01 -2.09
C LEU A 7 12.51 4.17 -0.85
N ASN A 8 13.47 3.25 -0.71
CA ASN A 8 14.38 3.11 0.43
C ASN A 8 13.66 2.93 1.79
N GLY A 9 12.36 2.63 1.75
CA GLY A 9 11.51 2.43 2.92
C GLY A 9 11.51 0.98 3.42
N HIS A 10 10.76 0.77 4.51
CA HIS A 10 10.47 -0.55 5.07
C HIS A 10 9.04 -0.54 5.63
N PRO A 11 8.26 -1.63 5.46
CA PRO A 11 6.86 -1.67 5.91
C PRO A 11 6.66 -1.36 7.40
N GLU A 12 7.68 -1.54 8.24
CA GLU A 12 7.63 -1.15 9.67
C GLU A 12 8.32 0.19 9.93
N ARG A 13 9.58 0.35 9.52
CA ARG A 13 10.39 1.53 9.88
C ARG A 13 9.83 2.83 9.30
N THR A 14 9.23 2.78 8.12
CA THR A 14 8.64 3.97 7.48
C THR A 14 7.50 4.57 8.30
N TRP A 15 6.78 3.75 9.06
CA TRP A 15 5.62 4.19 9.85
C TRP A 15 5.89 4.19 11.36
N THR A 16 7.16 4.08 11.73
CA THR A 16 7.62 4.14 13.12
C THR A 16 8.35 5.45 13.33
N ASP A 17 7.84 6.26 14.26
CA ASP A 17 8.57 7.41 14.77
C ASP A 17 9.84 6.94 15.49
N GLN A 18 11.00 7.47 15.09
CA GLN A 18 12.29 6.94 15.55
C GLN A 18 12.58 7.30 17.01
N ASP A 19 12.07 8.43 17.48
CA ASP A 19 12.34 8.96 18.82
C ASP A 19 11.43 8.31 19.87
N THR A 20 10.14 8.24 19.57
CA THR A 20 9.11 7.72 20.48
C THR A 20 8.84 6.22 20.30
N ARG A 21 9.31 5.62 19.20
CA ARG A 21 9.00 4.23 18.78
C ARG A 21 7.51 3.99 18.55
N PHE A 22 6.74 5.06 18.36
CA PHE A 22 5.32 5.01 18.06
C PHE A 22 5.12 4.46 16.64
N PHE A 23 4.41 3.35 16.52
CA PHE A 23 4.23 2.63 15.26
C PHE A 23 2.78 2.70 14.85
N TRP A 24 2.48 3.62 13.92
CA TRP A 24 1.12 4.01 13.56
C TRP A 24 0.19 2.81 13.30
N PRO A 25 0.57 1.80 12.49
CA PRO A 25 -0.28 0.65 12.24
C PRO A 25 -0.76 -0.11 13.48
N ARG A 26 0.15 -0.38 14.43
CA ARG A 26 -0.19 -1.11 15.67
C ARG A 26 -1.07 -0.27 16.58
N ASP A 27 -0.71 0.99 16.73
CA ASP A 27 -1.38 1.87 17.69
C ASP A 27 -2.80 2.24 17.19
N ILE A 28 -2.98 2.50 15.89
CA ILE A 28 -4.31 2.65 15.26
C ILE A 28 -5.17 1.39 15.41
N HIS A 29 -4.58 0.20 15.24
CA HIS A 29 -5.30 -1.05 15.40
C HIS A 29 -5.83 -1.24 16.84
N ARG A 30 -5.11 -0.75 17.85
CA ARG A 30 -5.51 -0.83 19.26
C ARG A 30 -6.58 0.18 19.65
N GLU A 31 -6.63 1.33 18.98
CA GLU A 31 -7.55 2.42 19.32
C GLU A 31 -8.92 2.30 18.65
N ILE A 32 -9.02 1.57 17.53
CA ILE A 32 -10.26 1.49 16.74
C ILE A 32 -10.75 0.04 16.68
N ASP A 33 -11.83 -0.26 17.39
CA ASP A 33 -12.42 -1.60 17.40
C ASP A 33 -12.88 -2.05 16.00
N GLY A 34 -12.57 -3.32 15.69
CA GLY A 34 -12.94 -3.94 14.42
C GLY A 34 -12.13 -3.48 13.21
N ILE A 35 -11.15 -2.57 13.37
CA ILE A 35 -10.27 -2.17 12.28
C ILE A 35 -9.21 -3.24 12.01
N ARG A 36 -8.95 -3.49 10.73
CA ARG A 36 -7.81 -4.29 10.28
C ARG A 36 -6.76 -3.38 9.68
N VAL A 37 -5.52 -3.53 10.11
CA VAL A 37 -4.40 -2.73 9.64
C VAL A 37 -3.30 -3.65 9.14
N VAL A 38 -2.84 -3.41 7.90
CA VAL A 38 -1.76 -4.16 7.28
C VAL A 38 -0.76 -3.21 6.64
N THR A 39 0.49 -3.65 6.52
CA THR A 39 1.56 -2.95 5.83
C THR A 39 1.96 -3.77 4.61
N PHE A 40 2.04 -3.13 3.44
CA PHE A 40 2.58 -3.75 2.24
C PHE A 40 4.08 -3.50 2.15
N GLY A 41 4.86 -4.57 2.11
CA GLY A 41 6.31 -4.55 1.93
C GLY A 41 6.69 -5.02 0.53
N TYR A 42 7.56 -4.26 -0.13
CA TYR A 42 8.11 -4.63 -1.44
C TYR A 42 9.60 -4.24 -1.51
N PRO A 43 10.40 -4.88 -2.40
CA PRO A 43 11.80 -4.51 -2.59
C PRO A 43 11.94 -3.02 -2.96
N ALA A 44 12.56 -2.23 -2.08
CA ALA A 44 12.66 -0.78 -2.24
C ALA A 44 14.09 -0.22 -2.07
N GLY A 45 15.12 -1.06 -1.99
CA GLY A 45 16.50 -0.61 -1.72
C GLY A 45 17.10 0.29 -2.81
N VAL A 46 18.20 0.99 -2.52
CA VAL A 46 18.83 1.94 -3.48
C VAL A 46 19.27 1.28 -4.80
N GLU A 47 19.63 0.00 -4.78
CA GLU A 47 19.90 -0.79 -5.98
C GLU A 47 18.70 -0.81 -6.95
N TRP A 48 17.47 -0.75 -6.43
CA TRP A 48 16.25 -0.58 -7.23
C TRP A 48 16.25 0.72 -8.03
N SER A 49 16.66 1.83 -7.40
CA SER A 49 16.73 3.14 -8.05
C SER A 49 17.85 3.25 -9.09
N LEU A 50 18.95 2.54 -8.87
CA LEU A 50 20.14 2.58 -9.73
C LEU A 50 20.06 1.63 -10.92
N SER A 51 19.32 0.52 -10.78
CA SER A 51 19.32 -0.55 -11.78
C SER A 51 18.35 -0.34 -12.95
N ARG A 52 17.44 0.65 -12.90
CA ARG A 52 16.30 0.74 -13.83
C ARG A 52 15.60 -0.62 -13.99
N ASN A 53 15.66 -1.48 -12.96
CA ASN A 53 15.29 -2.88 -13.09
C ASN A 53 13.81 -2.99 -13.44
N LEU A 54 13.50 -4.00 -14.24
CA LEU A 54 12.27 -4.19 -15.00
C LEU A 54 11.00 -4.45 -14.17
N MET A 55 11.10 -4.55 -12.84
CA MET A 55 9.93 -4.76 -11.97
C MET A 55 9.15 -3.46 -11.73
N GLY A 56 8.47 -2.95 -12.76
CA GLY A 56 7.89 -1.61 -12.76
C GLY A 56 6.94 -1.35 -11.58
N ILE A 57 6.57 -0.08 -11.39
CA ILE A 57 5.46 0.31 -10.48
C ILE A 57 4.24 -0.61 -10.66
N HIS A 58 4.01 -1.06 -11.90
CA HIS A 58 3.00 -2.04 -12.29
C HIS A 58 3.15 -3.40 -11.60
N ASP A 59 4.35 -3.97 -11.53
CA ASP A 59 4.52 -5.30 -10.95
C ASP A 59 4.28 -5.28 -9.45
N HIS A 60 4.78 -4.27 -8.74
CA HIS A 60 4.44 -4.09 -7.31
C HIS A 60 2.95 -3.79 -7.10
N ALA A 61 2.29 -3.17 -8.07
CA ALA A 61 0.86 -2.97 -8.04
C ALA A 61 0.10 -4.30 -8.17
N VAL A 62 0.51 -5.17 -9.09
CA VAL A 62 -0.05 -6.52 -9.26
C VAL A 62 0.21 -7.39 -8.02
N ASP A 63 1.40 -7.32 -7.43
CA ASP A 63 1.73 -8.00 -6.17
C ASP A 63 0.79 -7.54 -5.04
N LEU A 64 0.62 -6.22 -4.88
CA LEU A 64 -0.28 -5.63 -3.90
C LEU A 64 -1.73 -6.11 -4.10
N LEU A 65 -2.23 -6.09 -5.33
CA LEU A 65 -3.59 -6.55 -5.65
C LEU A 65 -3.76 -8.04 -5.34
N THR A 66 -2.78 -8.87 -5.70
CA THR A 66 -2.82 -10.31 -5.49
C THR A 66 -2.86 -10.64 -3.99
N LEU A 67 -2.00 -10.01 -3.19
CA LEU A 67 -1.99 -10.21 -1.74
C LEU A 67 -3.29 -9.72 -1.10
N LEU A 68 -3.79 -8.54 -1.48
CA LEU A 68 -5.05 -8.01 -0.96
C LEU A 68 -6.24 -8.89 -1.32
N ARG A 69 -6.29 -9.43 -2.54
CA ARG A 69 -7.34 -10.37 -2.95
C ARG A 69 -7.34 -11.60 -2.05
N ASN A 70 -6.17 -12.23 -1.88
CA ASN A 70 -6.04 -13.44 -1.06
C ASN A 70 -6.47 -13.20 0.40
N GLU A 71 -6.11 -12.05 0.98
CA GLU A 71 -6.55 -11.65 2.33
C GLU A 71 -8.08 -11.41 2.41
N ARG A 72 -8.67 -10.83 1.35
CA ARG A 72 -10.11 -10.56 1.29
C ARG A 72 -10.93 -11.83 1.10
N ASP A 73 -10.47 -12.76 0.28
CA ASP A 73 -11.12 -14.05 0.05
C ASP A 73 -11.21 -14.86 1.36
N SER A 74 -10.23 -14.68 2.25
CA SER A 74 -10.17 -15.36 3.55
C SER A 74 -11.03 -14.72 4.64
N THR A 75 -11.62 -13.53 4.39
CA THR A 75 -12.24 -12.73 5.46
C THR A 75 -13.56 -12.08 5.08
N SER A 76 -13.57 -11.17 4.10
CA SER A 76 -14.74 -10.46 3.61
C SER A 76 -14.37 -9.59 2.41
N SER A 77 -15.02 -9.84 1.27
CA SER A 77 -14.86 -9.09 0.03
C SER A 77 -15.55 -7.73 0.00
N THR A 78 -16.26 -7.32 1.05
CA THR A 78 -17.00 -6.04 1.11
C THR A 78 -16.44 -5.04 2.11
N THR A 79 -15.40 -5.41 2.87
CA THR A 79 -14.80 -4.51 3.87
C THR A 79 -14.19 -3.27 3.18
N PRO A 80 -14.50 -2.03 3.64
CA PRO A 80 -13.91 -0.81 3.10
C PRO A 80 -12.37 -0.80 3.19
N LEU A 81 -11.73 -0.27 2.14
CA LEU A 81 -10.29 -0.10 2.04
C LEU A 81 -9.92 1.39 2.10
N ILE A 82 -8.89 1.68 2.87
CA ILE A 82 -8.26 3.00 2.94
C ILE A 82 -6.76 2.76 2.84
N PHE A 83 -6.11 3.47 1.92
CA PHE A 83 -4.66 3.38 1.73
C PHE A 83 -3.96 4.59 2.32
N VAL A 84 -2.85 4.34 3.01
CA VAL A 84 -1.94 5.35 3.52
C VAL A 84 -0.60 5.15 2.82
N CYS A 85 -0.22 6.11 2.00
CA CYS A 85 0.83 5.94 0.99
C CYS A 85 1.94 6.95 1.18
N HIS A 86 3.20 6.50 1.18
CA HIS A 86 4.36 7.37 1.23
C HIS A 86 5.16 7.32 -0.08
N SER A 87 5.51 8.49 -0.64
CA SER A 87 6.39 8.64 -1.80
C SER A 87 5.99 7.71 -2.96
N LEU A 88 6.92 6.87 -3.46
CA LEU A 88 6.71 5.87 -4.50
C LEU A 88 5.50 4.95 -4.25
N GLY A 89 5.23 4.63 -2.98
CA GLY A 89 4.09 3.78 -2.59
C GLY A 89 2.75 4.34 -3.06
N GLY A 90 2.62 5.66 -3.15
CA GLY A 90 1.42 6.29 -3.69
C GLY A 90 1.25 6.10 -5.20
N LEU A 91 2.35 5.98 -5.95
CA LEU A 91 2.29 5.66 -7.38
C LEU A 91 1.90 4.19 -7.59
N ILE A 92 2.44 3.28 -6.77
CA ILE A 92 2.08 1.85 -6.77
C ILE A 92 0.58 1.67 -6.51
N VAL A 93 0.03 2.34 -5.49
CA VAL A 93 -1.42 2.25 -5.20
C VAL A 93 -2.27 2.83 -6.33
N LYS A 94 -1.84 3.92 -6.97
CA LYS A 94 -2.56 4.47 -8.13
C LYS A 94 -2.59 3.48 -9.29
N GLU A 95 -1.43 2.91 -9.64
CA GLU A 95 -1.32 1.89 -10.69
C GLU A 95 -2.13 0.64 -10.36
N ALA A 96 -2.17 0.22 -9.08
CA ALA A 96 -2.98 -0.89 -8.60
C ALA A 96 -4.48 -0.61 -8.80
N LEU A 97 -4.96 0.59 -8.49
CA LEU A 97 -6.38 0.92 -8.67
C LEU A 97 -6.76 1.04 -10.14
N ILE A 98 -5.87 1.55 -11.00
CA ILE A 98 -6.09 1.57 -12.46
C ILE A 98 -6.18 0.13 -12.98
N SER A 99 -5.24 -0.73 -12.58
CA SER A 99 -5.24 -2.14 -12.96
C SER A 99 -6.48 -2.87 -12.46
N ALA A 100 -6.88 -2.64 -11.20
CA ALA A 100 -8.06 -3.26 -10.60
C ALA A 100 -9.40 -2.79 -11.19
N GLN A 101 -9.44 -1.58 -11.77
CA GLN A 101 -10.62 -1.12 -12.49
C GLN A 101 -10.84 -1.90 -13.79
N ASN A 102 -9.76 -2.40 -14.40
CA ASN A 102 -9.79 -3.06 -15.70
C ASN A 102 -9.79 -4.59 -15.63
N ASP A 103 -9.76 -5.16 -14.41
CA ASP A 103 -9.74 -6.61 -14.17
C ASP A 103 -10.77 -6.99 -13.09
N GLU A 104 -11.79 -7.76 -13.49
CA GLU A 104 -12.86 -8.23 -12.62
C GLU A 104 -12.35 -9.03 -11.41
N ASN A 105 -11.17 -9.67 -11.51
CA ASN A 105 -10.55 -10.40 -10.39
C ASN A 105 -10.22 -9.48 -9.21
N PHE A 106 -10.08 -8.18 -9.45
CA PHE A 106 -9.74 -7.17 -8.44
C PHE A 106 -10.84 -6.13 -8.24
N ALA A 107 -12.01 -6.30 -8.86
CA ALA A 107 -13.13 -5.35 -8.79
C ALA A 107 -13.54 -5.04 -7.33
N SER A 108 -13.48 -6.04 -6.44
CA SER A 108 -13.74 -5.85 -5.01
C SER A 108 -12.80 -4.80 -4.37
N ILE A 109 -11.51 -4.81 -4.74
CA ILE A 109 -10.52 -3.87 -4.21
C ILE A 109 -10.84 -2.45 -4.69
N TYR A 110 -11.11 -2.29 -5.99
CA TYR A 110 -11.49 -0.99 -6.56
C TYR A 110 -12.78 -0.45 -5.92
N ASN A 111 -13.85 -1.23 -5.93
CA ASN A 111 -15.17 -0.84 -5.44
C ASN A 111 -15.21 -0.58 -3.93
N CYS A 112 -14.35 -1.24 -3.16
CA CYS A 112 -14.28 -1.05 -1.70
C CYS A 112 -13.29 0.04 -1.28
N THR A 113 -12.49 0.61 -2.20
CA THR A 113 -11.57 1.70 -1.85
C THR A 113 -12.35 2.98 -1.61
N ARG A 114 -12.25 3.53 -0.39
CA ARG A 114 -13.01 4.73 0.04
C ARG A 114 -12.14 5.96 0.23
N ALA A 115 -10.84 5.79 0.50
CA ALA A 115 -9.94 6.93 0.66
C ALA A 115 -8.48 6.56 0.36
N LEU A 116 -7.73 7.58 -0.08
CA LEU A 116 -6.29 7.55 -0.32
C LEU A 116 -5.65 8.72 0.43
N LEU A 117 -4.66 8.45 1.28
CA LEU A 117 -3.87 9.45 1.97
C LEU A 117 -2.45 9.41 1.42
N PHE A 118 -1.96 10.54 0.89
CA PHE A 118 -0.63 10.63 0.27
C PHE A 118 0.32 11.49 1.10
N PHE A 119 1.52 10.96 1.35
CA PHE A 119 2.61 11.63 2.02
C PHE A 119 3.79 11.73 1.06
N GLY A 120 4.06 12.93 0.53
CA GLY A 120 5.21 13.17 -0.36
C GLY A 120 5.20 12.35 -1.66
N THR A 121 4.03 11.92 -2.16
CA THR A 121 3.94 11.18 -3.43
C THR A 121 4.16 12.11 -4.62
N PRO A 122 5.14 11.84 -5.51
CA PRO A 122 5.46 12.70 -6.66
C PRO A 122 4.45 12.47 -7.80
N HIS A 123 3.22 12.94 -7.65
CA HIS A 123 2.11 12.67 -8.57
C HIS A 123 2.35 13.13 -10.02
N ARG A 124 3.28 14.06 -10.23
CA ARG A 124 3.61 14.64 -11.54
C ARG A 124 5.07 14.40 -11.97
N GLY A 125 5.78 13.49 -11.30
CA GLY A 125 7.19 13.21 -11.60
C GLY A 125 8.16 14.33 -11.18
N ALA A 126 7.76 15.17 -10.23
CA ALA A 126 8.59 16.17 -9.55
C ALA A 126 8.51 15.96 -8.04
#